data_AF-A0A419HBR3-F1
#
_entry.id   AF-A0A419HBR3-F1
#
_cell.length_a   1.000
_cell.length_b   1.000
_cell.length_c   1.000
_cell.angle_alpha   90.00
_cell.angle_beta   90.00
_cell.angle_gamma   90.00
#
_symmetry.space_group_name_H-M   'P 1'
#
loop_
_entity.id
_entity.type
_entity.pdbx_description
1 polymer ?
#
loop_
_entity_poly.entity_id
_entity_poly.type
_entity_poly.pdbx_seq_one_letter_code
_entity_poly.pdbx_strand_id
1 'polypeptide(L)'
;MDRSLTPAERAALDTLLALDFPGVAELRVQAGTARVTGGCGCGCPSVDLRVDTATPPAAVTSSMPVEASVGEQTGGMLLFVTEGRLSYLEYYPLDDNPPAEFPAPRHIRPRVVP
;
A
#
# COMPACT_ATOMS: atom_id res chain seq x y z
N MET A 1 10.40 4.68 -14.28
CA MET A 1 9.47 3.54 -14.44
C MET A 1 8.07 4.14 -14.41
N ASP A 2 7.16 3.68 -15.26
CA ASP A 2 5.74 4.07 -15.20
C ASP A 2 4.91 2.91 -15.71
N ARG A 3 4.26 2.18 -14.80
CA ARG A 3 3.51 0.96 -15.13
C ARG A 3 2.25 0.82 -14.32
N SER A 4 1.33 -0.01 -14.81
CA SER A 4 0.22 -0.50 -14.00
C SER A 4 0.72 -1.32 -12.81
N LEU A 5 -0.09 -1.37 -11.75
CA LEU A 5 0.15 -2.30 -10.65
C LEU A 5 0.11 -3.74 -11.17
N THR A 6 0.98 -4.59 -10.63
CA THR A 6 0.86 -6.04 -10.80
C THR A 6 -0.37 -6.56 -10.08
N PRO A 7 -0.85 -7.79 -10.40
CA PRO A 7 -1.94 -8.40 -9.64
C PRO A 7 -1.66 -8.51 -8.13
N ALA A 8 -0.41 -8.79 -7.74
CA ALA A 8 -0.01 -8.89 -6.34
C ALA A 8 -0.05 -7.52 -5.63
N GLU A 9 0.50 -6.47 -6.24
CA GLU A 9 0.44 -5.09 -5.73
C GLU A 9 -0.99 -4.59 -5.59
N ARG A 10 -1.82 -4.86 -6.61
CA ARG A 10 -3.25 -4.51 -6.60
C ARG A 10 -3.96 -5.20 -5.46
N ALA A 11 -3.82 -6.52 -5.33
CA ALA A 11 -4.49 -7.29 -4.29
C ALA A 11 -4.04 -6.87 -2.88
N ALA A 12 -2.76 -6.55 -2.71
CA ALA A 12 -2.22 -6.02 -1.46
C ALA A 12 -2.83 -4.66 -1.11
N LEU A 13 -2.79 -3.69 -2.03
CA LEU A 13 -3.38 -2.37 -1.85
C LEU A 13 -4.88 -2.46 -1.51
N ASP A 14 -5.63 -3.26 -2.27
CA ASP A 14 -7.06 -3.44 -2.08
C ASP A 14 -7.35 -4.07 -0.70
N THR A 15 -6.47 -4.95 -0.20
CA THR A 15 -6.60 -5.55 1.14
C THR A 15 -6.43 -4.50 2.24
N LEU A 16 -5.46 -3.60 2.11
CA LEU A 16 -5.25 -2.51 3.08
C LEU A 16 -6.41 -1.51 3.07
N LEU A 17 -6.96 -1.22 1.88
CA LEU A 17 -8.08 -0.30 1.70
C LEU A 17 -9.47 -0.92 2.00
N ALA A 18 -9.54 -2.21 2.32
CA ALA A 18 -10.79 -2.87 2.69
C ALA A 18 -11.29 -2.47 4.09
N LEU A 19 -10.43 -1.89 4.93
CA LEU A 19 -10.80 -1.36 6.25
C LEU A 19 -11.62 -0.08 6.12
N ASP A 20 -12.42 0.24 7.16
CA ASP A 20 -13.16 1.50 7.22
C ASP A 20 -12.45 2.51 8.14
N PHE A 21 -12.10 3.67 7.59
CA PHE A 21 -11.45 4.78 8.29
C PHE A 21 -11.69 6.11 7.52
N PRO A 22 -11.51 7.27 8.17
CA PRO A 22 -11.66 8.57 7.49
C PRO A 22 -10.78 8.69 6.25
N GLY A 23 -11.37 9.09 5.11
CA GLY A 23 -10.67 9.26 3.84
C GLY A 23 -10.53 7.98 2.99
N VAL A 24 -10.96 6.81 3.46
CA VAL A 24 -10.77 5.56 2.71
C VAL A 24 -11.56 5.52 1.39
N ALA A 25 -12.71 6.18 1.33
CA ALA A 25 -13.52 6.23 0.11
C ALA A 25 -12.75 6.91 -1.04
N GLU A 26 -12.10 8.03 -0.75
CA GLU A 26 -11.23 8.75 -1.68
C GLU A 26 -10.00 7.92 -2.06
N LEU A 27 -9.38 7.23 -1.09
CA LEU A 27 -8.24 6.35 -1.37
C LEU A 27 -8.62 5.15 -2.26
N ARG A 28 -9.83 4.60 -2.12
CA ARG A 28 -10.35 3.54 -3.01
C ARG A 28 -10.55 4.05 -4.44
N VAL A 29 -11.05 5.28 -4.61
CA VAL A 29 -11.14 5.93 -5.93
C VAL A 29 -9.75 6.15 -6.53
N GLN A 30 -8.82 6.68 -5.73
CA GLN A 30 -7.43 6.87 -6.12
C GLN A 30 -6.75 5.58 -6.57
N ALA A 31 -6.95 4.48 -5.83
CA ALA A 31 -6.40 3.17 -6.16
C ALA A 31 -6.77 2.73 -7.58
N GLY A 32 -7.98 3.05 -8.06
CA GLY A 32 -8.41 2.79 -9.44
C GLY A 32 -7.52 3.41 -10.52
N THR A 33 -6.82 4.50 -10.19
CA THR A 33 -5.91 5.24 -11.09
C THR A 33 -4.44 5.07 -10.75
N ALA A 34 -4.12 4.33 -9.69
CA ALA A 34 -2.76 4.20 -9.19
C ALA A 34 -1.83 3.57 -10.24
N ARG A 35 -0.60 4.09 -10.29
CA ARG A 35 0.48 3.62 -11.15
C ARG A 35 1.77 3.55 -10.34
N VAL A 36 2.63 2.59 -10.67
CA VAL A 36 3.94 2.45 -10.04
C VAL A 36 4.96 3.31 -10.78
N THR A 37 5.63 4.19 -10.05
CA THR A 37 6.66 5.10 -10.61
C THR A 37 8.09 4.73 -10.22
N GLY A 38 8.25 3.92 -9.18
CA GLY A 38 9.53 3.50 -8.62
C GLY A 38 9.36 2.31 -7.69
N GLY A 39 10.47 1.84 -7.13
CA GLY A 39 10.48 0.73 -6.16
C GLY A 39 11.77 0.71 -5.35
N CYS A 40 11.80 -0.12 -4.31
CA CYS A 40 13.00 -0.23 -3.47
C CYS A 40 14.16 -0.88 -4.24
N GLY A 41 15.34 -0.26 -4.20
CA GLY A 41 16.58 -0.86 -4.73
C GLY A 41 17.11 -2.04 -3.90
N CYS A 42 16.50 -2.31 -2.75
CA CYS A 42 16.89 -3.36 -1.81
C CYS A 42 16.41 -4.77 -2.19
N GLY A 43 15.53 -4.89 -3.20
CA GLY A 43 14.98 -6.17 -3.65
C GLY A 43 13.66 -6.59 -3.00
N CYS A 44 13.13 -5.81 -2.04
CA CYS A 44 11.78 -6.01 -1.53
C CYS A 44 10.71 -5.49 -2.53
N PRO A 45 9.44 -5.87 -2.38
CA PRO A 45 8.41 -5.57 -3.36
C PRO A 45 7.83 -4.15 -3.23
N SER A 46 8.39 -3.29 -2.36
CA SER A 46 7.87 -1.95 -2.11
C SER A 46 7.87 -1.07 -3.37
N VAL A 47 6.82 -0.27 -3.54
CA VAL A 47 6.58 0.54 -4.73
C VAL A 47 6.13 1.97 -4.42
N ASP A 48 6.70 2.93 -5.15
CA ASP A 48 6.20 4.30 -5.22
C ASP A 48 4.94 4.36 -6.05
N LEU A 49 3.91 5.01 -5.52
CA LEU A 49 2.62 5.17 -6.16
C LEU A 49 2.40 6.61 -6.61
N ARG A 50 1.81 6.75 -7.78
CA ARG A 50 1.23 8.00 -8.27
C ARG A 50 -0.20 7.76 -8.71
N VAL A 51 -1.09 8.65 -8.32
CA VAL A 51 -2.52 8.61 -8.65
C VAL A 51 -2.89 9.78 -9.55
N ASP A 52 -4.04 9.70 -10.22
CA ASP A 52 -4.56 10.81 -11.01
C ASP A 52 -4.92 12.00 -10.09
N THR A 53 -4.41 13.20 -10.41
CA THR A 53 -4.65 14.40 -9.61
C THR A 53 -6.10 14.86 -9.63
N ALA A 54 -6.90 14.42 -10.62
CA ALA A 54 -8.33 14.64 -10.70
C ALA A 54 -9.13 13.85 -9.64
N THR A 55 -8.55 12.79 -9.06
CA THR A 55 -9.19 12.09 -7.94
C THR A 55 -9.10 12.94 -6.67
N PRO A 56 -10.16 12.95 -5.83
CA PRO A 56 -10.21 13.77 -4.64
C PRO A 56 -9.11 13.38 -3.64
N PRO A 57 -8.46 14.34 -2.96
CA PRO A 57 -7.55 14.03 -1.87
C PRO A 57 -8.33 13.47 -0.68
N ALA A 58 -7.78 12.47 -0.02
CA ALA A 58 -8.35 11.84 1.15
C ALA A 58 -8.09 12.68 2.40
N ALA A 59 -9.14 12.88 3.21
CA ALA A 59 -9.03 13.49 4.54
C ALA A 59 -8.58 12.46 5.58
N VAL A 60 -7.32 12.01 5.49
CA VAL A 60 -6.71 11.09 6.47
C VAL A 60 -6.14 11.85 7.66
N THR A 61 -6.18 11.25 8.84
CA THR A 61 -5.62 11.81 10.08
C THR A 61 -4.14 11.50 10.28
N SER A 62 -3.63 10.50 9.55
CA SER A 62 -2.24 10.04 9.58
C SER A 62 -1.68 9.94 8.16
N SER A 63 -0.39 10.23 7.97
CA SER A 63 0.33 9.98 6.71
C SER A 63 0.58 8.49 6.46
N MET A 64 0.28 7.63 7.44
CA MET A 64 0.35 6.18 7.37
C MET A 64 -0.92 5.61 8.02
N PRO A 65 -2.09 5.66 7.34
CA PRO A 65 -3.37 5.32 7.96
C PRO A 65 -3.58 3.82 8.18
N VAL A 66 -2.82 2.96 7.50
CA VAL A 66 -2.97 1.50 7.57
C VAL A 66 -1.62 0.83 7.65
N GLU A 67 -1.51 -0.13 8.55
CA GLU A 67 -0.41 -1.09 8.62
C GLU A 67 -0.98 -2.51 8.58
N ALA A 68 -0.17 -3.49 8.20
CA ALA A 68 -0.56 -4.89 8.25
C ALA A 68 0.59 -5.79 8.69
N SER A 69 0.27 -6.82 9.46
CA SER A 69 1.19 -7.95 9.62
C SER A 69 1.05 -8.94 8.46
N VAL A 70 2.18 -9.56 8.08
CA VAL A 70 2.24 -10.58 7.03
C VAL A 70 2.76 -11.88 7.62
N GLY A 71 1.85 -12.85 7.77
CA GLY A 71 2.14 -14.08 8.51
C GLY A 71 2.56 -13.80 9.95
N GLU A 72 2.98 -14.83 10.69
CA GLU A 72 3.41 -14.63 12.09
C GLU A 72 4.84 -14.07 12.20
N GLN A 73 5.70 -14.23 11.18
CA GLN A 73 7.14 -13.88 11.29
C GLN A 73 7.80 -13.37 10.00
N THR A 74 7.07 -13.07 8.92
CA THR A 74 7.70 -12.81 7.60
C THR A 74 7.95 -11.32 7.35
N GLY A 75 7.18 -10.44 7.97
CA GLY A 75 7.24 -9.01 7.70
C GLY A 75 5.95 -8.29 8.05
N GLY A 76 5.85 -7.06 7.60
CA GLY A 76 4.60 -6.35 7.53
C GLY A 76 4.57 -5.37 6.38
N MET A 77 3.49 -4.62 6.31
CA MET A 77 3.23 -3.67 5.26
C MET A 77 2.74 -2.35 5.84
N LEU A 78 3.11 -1.26 5.18
CA LEU A 78 2.65 0.08 5.51
C LEU A 78 2.08 0.74 4.25
N LEU A 79 0.96 1.44 4.41
CA LEU A 79 0.39 2.26 3.34
C LEU A 79 0.63 3.73 3.67
N PHE A 80 1.32 4.44 2.77
CA PHE A 80 1.58 5.86 2.93
C PHE A 80 0.66 6.72 2.07
N VAL A 81 0.30 7.85 2.67
CA VAL A 81 -0.50 8.90 2.06
C VAL A 81 0.21 10.23 2.25
N THR A 82 0.44 10.94 1.15
CA THR A 82 1.09 12.26 1.13
C THR A 82 0.11 13.27 0.53
N GLU A 83 -0.20 14.34 1.27
CA GLU A 83 -1.18 15.36 0.85
C GLU A 83 -2.55 14.75 0.46
N GLY A 84 -2.98 13.72 1.20
CA GLY A 84 -4.22 13.00 0.93
C GLY A 84 -4.16 12.07 -0.29
N ARG A 85 -2.97 11.79 -0.86
CA ARG A 85 -2.80 10.91 -2.03
C ARG A 85 -1.97 9.68 -1.71
N LEU A 86 -2.39 8.50 -2.20
CA LEU A 86 -1.57 7.28 -2.15
C LEU A 86 -0.18 7.56 -2.73
N SER A 87 0.87 7.31 -1.95
CA SER A 87 2.24 7.67 -2.32
C SER A 87 3.24 6.53 -2.26
N TYR A 88 3.09 5.58 -1.33
CA TYR A 88 4.01 4.45 -1.20
C TYR A 88 3.30 3.24 -0.58
N LEU A 89 3.54 2.07 -1.16
CA LEU A 89 3.14 0.79 -0.57
C LEU A 89 4.42 0.05 -0.17
N GLU A 90 4.61 -0.09 1.13
CA GLU A 90 5.82 -0.69 1.69
C GLU A 90 5.57 -2.13 2.13
N TYR A 91 6.58 -2.96 1.90
CA TYR A 91 6.81 -4.19 2.64
C TYR A 91 8.10 -4.03 3.46
N TYR A 92 8.00 -4.14 4.78
CA TYR A 92 9.15 -4.20 5.66
C TYR A 92 9.41 -5.67 6.06
N PRO A 93 10.57 -6.24 5.73
CA PRO A 93 10.90 -7.60 6.14
C PRO A 93 11.30 -7.65 7.60
N LEU A 94 11.06 -8.78 8.26
CA LEU A 94 11.60 -9.08 9.60
C LEU A 94 12.84 -9.98 9.55
N ASP A 95 13.19 -10.49 8.38
CA ASP A 95 14.38 -11.27 8.10
C ASP A 95 15.16 -10.71 6.88
N ASP A 96 16.32 -11.29 6.57
CA ASP A 96 17.18 -10.84 5.47
C ASP A 96 16.72 -11.34 4.08
N ASN A 97 15.54 -11.97 3.98
CA ASN A 97 15.05 -12.59 2.75
C ASN A 97 13.64 -12.07 2.38
N PRO A 98 13.52 -10.80 1.94
CA PRO A 98 12.24 -10.25 1.55
C PRO A 98 11.65 -11.03 0.36
N PRO A 99 10.32 -11.19 0.31
CA PRO A 99 9.67 -11.83 -0.83
C PRO A 99 9.84 -10.96 -2.09
N ALA A 100 9.88 -11.58 -3.26
CA ALA A 100 9.97 -10.85 -4.54
C ALA A 100 8.65 -10.14 -4.91
N GLU A 101 7.53 -10.55 -4.34
CA GLU A 101 6.20 -10.01 -4.59
C GLU A 101 5.45 -9.79 -3.28
N PHE A 102 4.44 -8.92 -3.30
CA PHE A 102 3.53 -8.79 -2.15
C PHE A 102 2.79 -10.11 -1.87
N PRO A 103 2.54 -10.43 -0.59
CA PRO A 103 1.87 -11.65 -0.20
C PRO A 103 0.41 -11.70 -0.67
N ALA A 104 -0.13 -12.89 -0.83
CA ALA A 104 -1.55 -13.08 -1.11
C ALA A 104 -2.43 -12.51 0.03
N PRO A 105 -3.63 -11.95 -0.27
CA PRO A 105 -4.53 -11.33 0.73
C PRO A 105 -4.79 -12.17 1.98
N ARG A 106 -4.89 -13.50 1.83
CA ARG A 106 -5.10 -14.42 2.95
C ARG A 106 -4.00 -14.38 4.03
N HIS A 107 -2.82 -13.86 3.72
CA HIS A 107 -1.70 -13.71 4.66
C HIS A 107 -1.56 -12.30 5.22
N ILE A 108 -2.34 -11.33 4.74
CA ILE A 108 -2.30 -9.94 5.17
C ILE A 108 -3.33 -9.75 6.28
N ARG A 109 -2.93 -9.12 7.38
CA ARG A 109 -3.82 -8.77 8.50
C ARG A 109 -3.73 -7.26 8.74
N PRO A 110 -4.56 -6.46 8.06
CA PRO A 110 -4.49 -5.01 8.14
C PRO A 110 -5.16 -4.49 9.42
N ARG A 111 -4.67 -3.36 9.91
CA ARG A 111 -5.29 -2.57 10.98
C ARG A 111 -5.13 -1.07 10.69
N VAL A 112 -6.09 -0.28 11.14
CA VAL A 112 -6.03 1.18 11.07
C VAL A 112 -5.03 1.67 12.13
N VAL A 113 -4.17 2.60 11.75
CA VAL A 113 -3.29 3.31 12.67
C VAL A 113 -4.10 4.48 13.27
N PRO A 114 -4.22 4.56 14.61
CA PRO A 114 -5.04 5.57 15.28
C PRO A 114 -4.53 7.00 15.11
#